data_AF-T0GRW3-F1
#
_entry.id   AF-T0GRW3-F1
#
_cell.length_a   1.000
_cell.length_b   1.000
_cell.length_c   1.000
_cell.angle_alpha   90.00
_cell.angle_beta   90.00
_cell.angle_gamma   90.00
#
_symmetry.space_group_name_H-M   'P 1'
#
loop_
_entity.id
_entity.type
_entity.pdbx_description
1 polymer ?
#
loop_
_entity_poly.entity_id
_entity_poly.type
_entity_poly.pdbx_seq_one_letter_code
_entity_poly.pdbx_strand_id
1 'polypeptide(L)'
;MNECTIATFFVPELLTQDEKRIAANRFDESLLADRLIQITSQLRSLPETRELQFSYLGLSNVADRIFRAVSILKGEIESLVLIGDGLPPLNMVFSEISVLNILGELDFKSIESNQIFLNQIHTPLKRLYLIPGTHSHFDEPQKWKLVSKTALRWFNSPENRNLEFAE
;
A
#
# COMPACT_ATOMS: atom_id res chain seq x y z
N MET A 1 6.08 19.13 -10.18
CA MET A 1 5.73 19.54 -8.81
C MET A 1 4.29 19.09 -8.59
N ASN A 2 4.06 18.17 -7.65
CA ASN A 2 2.71 17.66 -7.38
C ASN A 2 1.83 18.80 -6.86
N GLU A 3 0.65 18.99 -7.47
CA GLU A 3 -0.38 19.94 -7.05
C GLU A 3 -1.09 19.51 -5.74
N CYS A 4 -0.45 18.66 -4.94
CA CYS A 4 -1.01 18.05 -3.73
C CYS A 4 -0.02 18.20 -2.57
N THR A 5 -0.54 18.44 -1.37
CA THR A 5 0.18 18.67 -0.11
C THR A 5 0.83 17.42 0.48
N ILE A 6 1.27 16.48 -0.36
CA ILE A 6 1.86 15.20 0.05
C ILE A 6 3.33 15.16 -0.34
N ALA A 7 4.21 15.01 0.65
CA ALA A 7 5.59 14.65 0.42
C ALA A 7 5.68 13.18 0.01
N THR A 8 6.45 12.87 -1.03
CA THR A 8 6.59 11.50 -1.55
C THR A 8 8.04 11.06 -1.48
N PHE A 9 8.28 9.91 -0.85
CA PHE A 9 9.56 9.22 -0.88
C PHE A 9 9.40 7.92 -1.68
N PHE A 10 10.09 7.82 -2.81
CA PHE A 10 10.01 6.64 -3.68
C PHE A 10 11.11 5.64 -3.32
N VAL A 11 10.71 4.41 -3.02
CA VAL A 11 11.62 3.30 -2.71
C VAL A 11 11.67 2.36 -3.92
N PRO A 12 12.64 2.54 -4.84
CA PRO A 12 12.76 1.67 -6.02
C PRO A 12 13.25 0.27 -5.66
N GLU A 13 13.92 0.13 -4.52
CA GLU A 13 14.58 -1.08 -4.08
C GLU A 13 14.74 -1.08 -2.57
N LEU A 14 14.58 -2.26 -1.96
CA LEU A 14 14.75 -2.46 -0.51
C LEU A 14 16.09 -3.11 -0.17
N LEU A 15 16.64 -3.93 -1.09
CA LEU A 15 17.88 -4.64 -0.85
C LEU A 15 19.11 -3.81 -1.25
N THR A 16 20.13 -3.86 -0.39
CA THR A 16 21.47 -3.38 -0.73
C THR A 16 22.12 -4.23 -1.83
N GLN A 17 23.18 -3.72 -2.44
CA GLN A 17 23.89 -4.45 -3.51
C GLN A 17 24.45 -5.80 -3.04
N ASP A 18 24.91 -5.88 -1.79
CA ASP A 18 25.45 -7.13 -1.25
C ASP A 18 24.34 -8.15 -0.98
N GLU A 19 23.20 -7.71 -0.43
CA GLU A 19 22.04 -8.58 -0.20
C GLU A 19 21.46 -9.12 -1.51
N LYS A 20 21.47 -8.33 -2.58
CA LYS A 20 21.00 -8.77 -3.91
C LYS A 20 21.79 -9.94 -4.49
N ARG A 21 23.05 -10.12 -4.07
CA ARG A 21 23.88 -11.25 -4.53
C ARG A 21 23.32 -12.59 -4.05
N ILE A 22 22.55 -12.59 -2.95
CA ILE A 22 21.86 -13.76 -2.44
C ILE A 22 20.47 -13.80 -3.09
N ALA A 23 20.29 -14.68 -4.08
CA ALA A 23 19.06 -14.73 -4.87
C ALA A 23 17.79 -14.93 -4.02
N ALA A 24 17.89 -15.67 -2.91
CA ALA A 24 16.80 -15.94 -1.99
C ALA A 24 16.25 -14.67 -1.32
N ASN A 25 17.09 -13.65 -1.10
CA ASN A 25 16.70 -12.42 -0.41
C ASN A 25 15.60 -11.64 -1.14
N ARG A 26 15.47 -11.82 -2.47
CA ARG A 26 14.41 -11.17 -3.26
C ARG A 26 13.00 -11.64 -2.91
N PHE A 27 12.89 -12.80 -2.27
CA PHE A 27 11.64 -13.42 -1.84
C PHE A 27 11.53 -13.55 -0.32
N ASP A 28 12.53 -13.02 0.42
CA ASP A 28 12.49 -12.99 1.87
C ASP A 28 11.67 -11.78 2.33
N GLU A 29 10.36 -11.99 2.47
CA GLU A 29 9.42 -10.95 2.91
C GLU A 29 9.75 -10.40 4.31
N SER A 30 10.45 -11.16 5.16
CA SER A 30 10.86 -10.67 6.48
C SER A 30 12.02 -9.68 6.35
N LEU A 31 13.05 -10.04 5.58
CA LEU A 31 14.16 -9.12 5.28
C LEU A 31 13.67 -7.85 4.57
N LEU A 32 12.76 -7.99 3.62
CA LEU A 32 12.22 -6.86 2.86
C LEU A 32 11.38 -5.95 3.76
N ALA A 33 10.62 -6.52 4.69
CA ALA A 33 9.91 -5.76 5.72
C ALA A 33 10.89 -5.01 6.64
N ASP A 34 11.97 -5.66 7.09
CA ASP A 34 12.99 -5.04 7.94
C ASP A 34 13.66 -3.84 7.26
N ARG A 35 13.92 -3.93 5.95
CA ARG A 35 14.46 -2.82 5.17
C ARG A 35 13.46 -1.68 5.04
N LEU A 36 12.17 -1.98 4.84
CA LEU A 36 11.12 -0.97 4.79
C LEU A 36 10.95 -0.27 6.15
N ILE A 37 11.02 -1.02 7.26
CA ILE A 37 11.02 -0.49 8.63
C ILE A 37 12.17 0.51 8.80
N GLN A 38 13.39 0.11 8.42
CA GLN A 38 14.57 0.96 8.55
C GLN A 38 14.44 2.28 7.78
N ILE A 39 13.94 2.24 6.54
CA ILE A 39 13.71 3.45 5.74
C ILE A 39 12.72 4.38 6.46
N THR A 40 11.62 3.83 6.97
CA THR A 40 10.61 4.64 7.67
C THR A 40 11.14 5.21 8.98
N SER A 41 11.84 4.42 9.79
CA SER A 41 12.50 4.92 11.01
C SER A 41 13.51 6.02 10.70
N GLN A 42 14.27 5.89 9.60
CA GLN A 42 15.22 6.91 9.16
C GLN A 42 14.49 8.21 8.79
N LEU A 43 13.44 8.14 7.96
CA LEU A 43 12.63 9.31 7.63
C LEU A 43 12.01 9.95 8.88
N ARG A 44 11.52 9.15 9.83
CA ARG A 44 11.01 9.68 11.10
C ARG A 44 12.06 10.39 11.96
N SER A 45 13.34 10.05 11.81
CA SER A 45 14.43 10.69 12.55
C SER A 45 14.85 12.06 11.97
N LEU A 46 14.46 12.35 10.72
CA LEU A 46 14.82 13.60 10.05
C LEU A 46 13.89 14.76 10.48
N PRO A 47 14.44 15.94 10.84
CA PRO A 47 13.64 17.11 11.22
C PRO A 47 12.55 17.50 10.21
N GLU A 48 12.82 17.31 8.91
CA GLU A 48 11.95 17.68 7.81
C GLU A 48 10.69 16.81 7.69
N THR A 49 10.75 15.57 8.21
CA THR A 49 9.70 14.56 8.02
C THR A 49 9.15 13.98 9.32
N ARG A 50 9.79 14.24 10.48
CA ARG A 50 9.37 13.67 11.77
C ARG A 50 7.96 14.05 12.23
N GLU A 51 7.46 15.22 11.82
CA GLU A 51 6.13 15.71 12.19
C GLU A 51 5.05 15.29 11.16
N LEU A 52 5.45 14.65 10.05
CA LEU A 52 4.51 14.21 9.03
C LEU A 52 3.82 12.90 9.43
N GLN A 53 2.57 12.74 9.01
CA GLN A 53 1.91 11.45 9.02
C GLN A 53 2.40 10.62 7.84
N PHE A 54 2.76 9.36 8.09
CA PHE A 54 3.27 8.44 7.08
C PHE A 54 2.15 7.53 6.59
N SER A 55 2.08 7.33 5.29
CA SER A 55 1.22 6.34 4.65
C SER A 55 2.01 5.60 3.58
N TYR A 56 1.60 4.37 3.29
CA TYR A 56 2.24 3.56 2.28
C TYR A 56 1.39 3.45 1.01
N LEU A 57 2.07 3.39 -0.12
CA LEU A 57 1.50 3.09 -1.42
C LEU A 57 2.37 2.03 -2.08
N GLY A 58 1.78 0.93 -2.51
CA GLY A 58 2.50 -0.17 -3.13
C GLY A 58 1.63 -0.98 -4.08
N LEU A 59 2.25 -1.91 -4.80
CA LEU A 59 1.52 -2.92 -5.55
C LEU A 59 1.02 -4.02 -4.60
N SER A 60 -0.10 -4.67 -4.92
CA SER A 60 -0.69 -5.68 -4.01
C SER A 60 0.19 -6.92 -3.82
N ASN A 61 1.02 -7.27 -4.80
CA ASN A 61 1.94 -8.40 -4.72
C ASN A 61 3.06 -8.24 -3.68
N VAL A 62 3.31 -7.02 -3.19
CA VAL A 62 4.27 -6.74 -2.10
C VAL A 62 3.57 -6.49 -0.76
N ALA A 63 2.29 -6.86 -0.62
CA ALA A 63 1.55 -6.54 0.59
C ALA A 63 2.08 -7.27 1.84
N ASP A 64 2.62 -8.49 1.74
CA ASP A 64 3.11 -9.25 2.91
C ASP A 64 4.18 -8.48 3.69
N ARG A 65 5.28 -8.06 3.04
CA ARG A 65 6.30 -7.20 3.68
C ARG A 65 5.75 -5.89 4.21
N ILE A 66 4.78 -5.27 3.53
CA ILE A 66 4.19 -4.00 3.97
C ILE A 66 3.42 -4.22 5.28
N PHE A 67 2.58 -5.24 5.33
CA PHE A 67 1.83 -5.56 6.55
C PHE A 67 2.73 -5.97 7.70
N ARG A 68 3.80 -6.75 7.43
CA ARG A 68 4.85 -7.02 8.43
C ARG A 68 5.46 -5.74 8.96
N ALA A 69 5.87 -4.83 8.08
CA ALA A 69 6.47 -3.55 8.47
C ALA A 69 5.51 -2.70 9.32
N VAL A 70 4.26 -2.56 8.88
CA VAL A 70 3.22 -1.82 9.60
C VAL A 70 2.94 -2.43 10.99
N SER A 71 2.96 -3.76 11.11
CA SER A 71 2.72 -4.44 12.39
C SER A 71 3.78 -4.13 13.46
N ILE A 72 5.00 -3.77 13.02
CA ILE A 72 6.11 -3.35 13.89
C ILE A 72 6.06 -1.83 14.15
N LEU A 73 5.80 -1.04 13.11
CA LEU A 73 5.69 0.42 13.11
C LEU A 73 4.35 0.92 13.68
N LYS A 74 3.85 0.32 14.77
CA LYS A 74 2.51 0.61 15.30
C LYS A 74 2.33 2.09 15.63
N GLY A 75 1.22 2.66 15.16
CA GLY A 75 0.92 4.09 15.32
C GLY A 75 1.80 5.03 14.47
N GLU A 76 2.75 4.50 13.70
CA GLU A 76 3.60 5.32 12.84
C GLU A 76 3.05 5.45 11.41
N ILE A 77 2.32 4.44 10.94
CA ILE A 77 1.68 4.44 9.62
C ILE A 77 0.18 4.68 9.80
N GLU A 78 -0.37 5.59 9.01
CA GLU A 78 -1.76 6.02 9.09
C GLU A 78 -2.66 5.19 8.16
N SER A 79 -2.23 4.99 6.92
CA SER A 79 -2.97 4.18 5.95
C SER A 79 -2.09 3.54 4.88
N LEU A 80 -2.69 2.59 4.17
CA LEU A 80 -2.07 1.85 3.08
C LEU A 80 -2.98 1.86 1.85
N VAL A 81 -2.39 2.15 0.69
CA VAL A 81 -3.01 1.93 -0.63
C VAL A 81 -2.25 0.82 -1.35
N LEU A 82 -2.95 -0.24 -1.74
CA LEU A 82 -2.46 -1.34 -2.56
C LEU A 82 -3.08 -1.25 -3.96
N ILE A 83 -2.25 -1.29 -4.99
CA ILE A 83 -2.66 -1.15 -6.38
C ILE A 83 -2.45 -2.47 -7.12
N GLY A 84 -3.46 -2.87 -7.88
CA GLY A 84 -3.40 -4.02 -8.76
C GLY A 84 -3.66 -5.35 -8.06
N ASP A 85 -3.55 -6.44 -8.81
CA ASP A 85 -3.86 -7.78 -8.34
C ASP A 85 -2.70 -8.44 -7.57
N GLY A 86 -2.94 -9.67 -7.09
CA GLY A 86 -1.90 -10.47 -6.43
C GLY A 86 -1.71 -10.20 -4.94
N LEU A 87 -2.72 -9.66 -4.23
CA LEU A 87 -2.71 -9.66 -2.76
C LEU A 87 -2.49 -11.10 -2.26
N PRO A 88 -1.36 -11.41 -1.62
CA PRO A 88 -1.09 -12.76 -1.15
C PRO A 88 -2.05 -13.16 -0.01
N PRO A 89 -2.16 -14.46 0.29
CA PRO A 89 -2.80 -14.92 1.52
C PRO A 89 -2.06 -14.34 2.74
N LEU A 90 -2.77 -13.54 3.54
CA LEU A 90 -2.23 -12.91 4.74
C LEU A 90 -2.85 -13.58 5.97
N ASN A 91 -2.08 -14.45 6.62
CA ASN A 91 -2.59 -15.18 7.79
C ASN A 91 -2.73 -14.25 8.99
N MET A 92 -3.99 -13.99 9.41
CA MET A 92 -4.35 -13.25 10.64
C MET A 92 -3.51 -12.00 10.89
N VAL A 93 -3.45 -11.10 9.91
CA VAL A 93 -2.83 -9.78 10.08
C VAL A 93 -3.82 -8.86 10.80
N PHE A 94 -3.47 -8.50 12.03
CA PHE A 94 -4.08 -7.36 12.72
C PHE A 94 -3.25 -6.12 12.41
N SER A 95 -3.91 -5.08 11.90
CA SER A 95 -3.27 -3.81 11.58
C SER A 95 -4.15 -2.66 12.03
N GLU A 96 -3.55 -1.64 12.63
CA GLU A 96 -4.27 -0.47 13.14
C GLU A 96 -4.52 0.58 12.04
N ILE A 97 -4.08 0.32 10.80
CA ILE A 97 -4.13 1.28 9.69
C ILE A 97 -5.33 1.03 8.81
N SER A 98 -5.85 2.08 8.17
CA SER A 98 -6.87 1.92 7.12
C SER A 98 -6.24 1.39 5.82
N VAL A 99 -6.92 0.47 5.12
CA VAL A 99 -6.42 -0.16 3.89
C VAL A 99 -7.35 0.10 2.71
N LEU A 100 -6.82 0.64 1.62
CA LEU A 100 -7.50 0.72 0.33
C LEU A 100 -6.82 -0.19 -0.67
N ASN A 101 -7.58 -1.03 -1.34
CA ASN A 101 -7.11 -1.83 -2.47
C ASN A 101 -7.78 -1.34 -3.75
N ILE A 102 -6.99 -1.01 -4.79
CA ILE A 102 -7.47 -0.47 -6.06
C ILE A 102 -7.23 -1.52 -7.15
N LEU A 103 -8.30 -1.94 -7.82
CA LEU A 103 -8.27 -2.90 -8.94
C LEU A 103 -8.89 -2.31 -10.20
N GLY A 104 -8.64 -2.95 -11.34
CA GLY A 104 -9.46 -2.75 -12.54
C GLY A 104 -10.78 -3.52 -12.44
N GLU A 105 -11.89 -2.88 -12.82
CA GLU A 105 -13.24 -3.47 -12.80
C GLU A 105 -13.37 -4.74 -13.66
N LEU A 106 -12.52 -4.91 -14.68
CA LEU A 106 -12.58 -6.05 -15.61
C LEU A 106 -11.85 -7.30 -15.10
N ASP A 107 -11.15 -7.24 -13.96
CA ASP A 107 -10.45 -8.40 -13.39
C ASP A 107 -11.29 -9.18 -12.39
N PHE A 108 -12.39 -9.75 -12.84
CA PHE A 108 -13.36 -10.44 -11.99
C PHE A 108 -12.74 -11.47 -11.03
N LYS A 109 -11.78 -12.28 -11.51
CA LYS A 109 -11.07 -13.27 -10.67
C LYS A 109 -10.18 -12.60 -9.61
N SER A 110 -9.48 -11.54 -10.00
CA SER A 110 -8.63 -10.80 -9.07
C SER A 110 -9.47 -10.07 -8.02
N ILE A 111 -10.63 -9.52 -8.41
CA ILE A 111 -11.59 -8.91 -7.50
C ILE A 111 -12.03 -9.90 -6.41
N GLU A 112 -12.49 -11.09 -6.80
CA GLU A 112 -12.95 -12.11 -5.85
C GLU A 112 -11.83 -12.52 -4.86
N SER A 113 -10.66 -12.87 -5.39
CA SER A 113 -9.51 -13.29 -4.58
C SER A 113 -9.00 -12.19 -3.64
N ASN A 114 -8.87 -10.95 -4.12
CA ASN A 114 -8.45 -9.82 -3.28
C ASN A 114 -9.50 -9.53 -2.21
N GLN A 115 -10.79 -9.61 -2.52
CA GLN A 115 -11.85 -9.42 -1.53
C GLN A 115 -11.79 -10.48 -0.42
N ILE A 116 -11.53 -11.75 -0.76
CA ILE A 116 -11.34 -12.82 0.22
C ILE A 116 -10.18 -12.49 1.16
N PHE A 117 -9.00 -12.13 0.63
CA PHE A 117 -7.83 -11.85 1.46
C PHE A 117 -7.95 -10.54 2.24
N LEU A 118 -8.51 -9.48 1.65
CA LEU A 118 -8.79 -8.22 2.34
C LEU A 118 -9.75 -8.43 3.51
N ASN A 119 -10.75 -9.32 3.36
CA ASN A 119 -11.68 -9.67 4.43
C ASN A 119 -11.01 -10.36 5.63
N GLN A 120 -9.88 -11.03 5.44
CA GLN A 120 -9.14 -11.69 6.52
C GLN A 120 -8.30 -10.71 7.37
N ILE A 121 -8.05 -9.50 6.88
CA ILE A 121 -7.24 -8.48 7.58
C ILE A 121 -8.11 -7.74 8.59
N HIS A 122 -7.74 -7.76 9.87
CA HIS A 122 -8.46 -6.99 10.88
C HIS A 122 -7.89 -5.58 10.93
N THR A 123 -8.69 -4.59 10.51
CA THR A 123 -8.34 -3.17 10.41
C THR A 123 -9.54 -2.29 10.72
N PRO A 124 -9.35 -1.04 11.20
CA PRO A 124 -10.45 -0.10 11.41
C PRO A 124 -11.28 0.17 10.15
N LEU A 125 -10.65 0.18 8.97
CA LEU A 125 -11.32 0.44 7.71
C LEU A 125 -10.59 -0.24 6.57
N LYS A 126 -11.33 -1.01 5.77
CA LYS A 126 -10.84 -1.59 4.53
C LYS A 126 -11.83 -1.36 3.40
N ARG A 127 -11.31 -1.07 2.21
CA ARG A 127 -12.11 -0.84 0.99
C ARG A 127 -11.44 -1.45 -0.23
N LEU A 128 -12.28 -1.98 -1.11
CA LEU A 128 -11.90 -2.35 -2.47
C LEU A 128 -12.52 -1.33 -3.43
N TYR A 129 -11.70 -0.64 -4.22
CA TYR A 129 -12.15 0.35 -5.18
C TYR A 129 -11.83 -0.11 -6.61
N LEU A 130 -12.83 -0.07 -7.49
CA LEU A 130 -12.70 -0.53 -8.86
C LEU A 130 -12.55 0.67 -9.81
N ILE A 131 -11.50 0.65 -10.62
CA ILE A 131 -11.33 1.61 -11.72
C ILE A 131 -12.16 1.10 -12.90
N PRO A 132 -13.11 1.90 -13.41
CA PRO A 132 -14.09 1.41 -14.37
C PRO A 132 -13.47 1.11 -15.74
N GLY A 133 -13.97 0.05 -16.39
CA GLY A 133 -13.64 -0.32 -17.76
C GLY A 133 -12.14 -0.52 -18.02
N THR A 134 -11.42 -1.18 -17.11
CA THR A 134 -10.01 -1.54 -17.29
C THR A 134 -9.63 -2.77 -16.47
N HIS A 135 -8.54 -3.42 -16.86
CA HIS A 135 -7.83 -4.40 -16.06
C HIS A 135 -6.78 -3.70 -15.16
N SER A 136 -6.25 -4.40 -14.18
CA SER A 136 -5.40 -3.93 -13.08
C SER A 136 -3.97 -3.60 -13.48
N HIS A 137 -3.59 -3.92 -14.72
CA HIS A 137 -2.34 -3.42 -15.32
C HIS A 137 -2.49 -1.97 -15.82
N PHE A 138 -3.72 -1.46 -15.93
CA PHE A 138 -4.04 -0.06 -16.27
C PHE A 138 -3.28 0.46 -17.51
N ASP A 139 -3.37 -0.24 -18.65
CA ASP A 139 -2.60 0.06 -19.87
C ASP A 139 -2.68 1.52 -20.34
N GLU A 140 -3.85 2.13 -20.15
CA GLU A 140 -4.11 3.49 -20.60
C GLU A 140 -3.64 4.51 -19.56
N PRO A 141 -2.86 5.55 -19.95
CA PRO A 141 -2.44 6.62 -19.05
C PRO A 141 -3.60 7.31 -18.30
N GLN A 142 -4.78 7.37 -18.91
CA GLN A 142 -6.00 7.91 -18.32
C GLN A 142 -6.45 7.10 -17.09
N LYS A 143 -6.22 5.78 -17.07
CA LYS A 143 -6.55 4.90 -15.95
C LYS A 143 -5.59 5.13 -14.78
N TRP A 144 -4.29 5.28 -15.05
CA TRP A 144 -3.33 5.69 -14.02
C TRP A 144 -3.64 7.06 -13.40
N LYS A 145 -4.20 8.00 -14.17
CA LYS A 145 -4.71 9.27 -13.61
C LYS A 145 -5.85 9.04 -12.64
N LEU A 146 -6.76 8.10 -12.92
CA LEU A 146 -7.83 7.73 -11.99
C LEU A 146 -7.27 7.07 -10.73
N VAL A 147 -6.38 6.08 -10.87
CA VAL A 147 -5.69 5.43 -9.74
C VAL A 147 -5.01 6.46 -8.83
N SER A 148 -4.26 7.38 -9.42
CA SER A 148 -3.55 8.44 -8.68
C SER A 148 -4.54 9.35 -7.94
N LYS A 149 -5.62 9.79 -8.60
CA LYS A 149 -6.67 10.61 -7.96
C LYS A 149 -7.34 9.87 -6.80
N THR A 150 -7.63 8.59 -6.97
CA THR A 150 -8.22 7.75 -5.92
C THR A 150 -7.30 7.62 -4.72
N ALA A 151 -6.01 7.34 -4.93
CA ALA A 151 -5.02 7.28 -3.86
C ALA A 151 -4.86 8.63 -3.13
N LEU A 152 -4.82 9.75 -3.87
CA LEU A 152 -4.73 11.08 -3.29
C LEU A 152 -5.95 11.42 -2.43
N ARG A 153 -7.17 11.09 -2.87
CA ARG A 153 -8.39 11.26 -2.07
C ARG A 153 -8.32 10.46 -0.77
N TRP A 154 -7.84 9.23 -0.84
CA TRP A 154 -7.67 8.38 0.33
C TRP A 154 -6.70 8.97 1.36
N PHE A 155 -5.56 9.51 0.91
CA PHE A 155 -4.58 10.11 1.80
C PHE A 155 -4.99 11.47 2.35
N ASN A 156 -5.69 12.31 1.56
CA ASN A 156 -6.02 13.68 1.96
C ASN A 156 -7.25 13.80 2.86
N SER A 157 -8.16 12.81 2.86
CA SER A 157 -9.43 12.89 3.60
C SER A 157 -9.65 11.70 4.56
N PRO A 158 -8.77 11.44 5.55
CA PRO A 158 -8.91 10.30 6.47
C PRO A 158 -10.29 10.21 7.14
N GLU A 159 -10.85 11.34 7.55
CA GLU A 159 -12.14 11.46 8.21
C GLU A 159 -13.34 11.14 7.31
N ASN A 160 -13.19 11.28 5.99
CA ASN A 160 -14.28 11.08 5.02
C ASN A 160 -14.23 9.73 4.31
N ARG A 161 -13.23 8.88 4.56
CA ARG A 161 -13.05 7.60 3.85
C ARG A 161 -14.28 6.70 3.88
N ASN A 162 -14.99 6.64 5.01
CA ASN A 162 -16.20 5.83 5.15
C ASN A 162 -17.33 6.25 4.21
N LEU A 163 -17.42 7.55 3.90
CA LEU A 163 -18.43 8.13 3.02
C LEU A 163 -17.98 8.08 1.56
N GLU A 164 -16.74 8.50 1.30
CA GLU A 164 -16.19 8.66 -0.05
C GLU A 164 -15.91 7.34 -0.77
N PHE A 165 -15.69 6.27 -0.01
CA PHE A 165 -15.39 4.93 -0.49
C PHE A 165 -16.40 3.93 0.05
N ALA A 166 -17.66 4.32 0.23
CA ALA A 166 -18.72 3.38 0.60
C ALA A 166 -18.85 2.25 -0.45
N GLU A 167 -19.15 1.04 0.03
CA GLU A 167 -19.43 -0.14 -0.82
C GLU A 167 -20.83 -0.06 -1.44
#